data_AF-T1GS70-F1
#
_entry.id   AF-T1GS70-F1
#
_cell.length_a   1.000
_cell.length_b   1.000
_cell.length_c   1.000
_cell.angle_alpha   90.00
_cell.angle_beta   90.00
_cell.angle_gamma   90.00
#
_symmetry.space_group_name_H-M   'P 1'
#
loop_
_entity.id
_entity.type
_entity.pdbx_description
1 polymer ?
#
loop_
_entity_poly.entity_id
_entity_poly.type
_entity_poly.pdbx_seq_one_letter_code
_entity_poly.pdbx_strand_id
1 'polypeptide(L)'
;SKKPISKIGQVDGEIPELFPIHETISIPKKNIYLDEDLYPIKSSTYGNPHTIFIHFSKEDVQNLHETPVTPNQFKSRNMLKAFTVAASRARQLYGQVQDLPEPIVVQSIQTDGKSFHFGLFQLNTLNLEGLDGLKNYWFQLESMDLFNDCGVKHGKPTLEGYNKDVFRILNAFYNNC
;
A
#
# COMPACT_ATOMS: atom_id res chain seq x y z
N SER A 1 -6.53 14.65 -2.03
CA SER A 1 -6.70 15.52 -3.21
C SER A 1 -8.15 15.97 -3.35
N LYS A 2 -8.41 16.97 -4.20
CA LYS A 2 -9.79 17.40 -4.55
C LYS A 2 -10.51 16.37 -5.40
N LYS A 3 -9.85 15.90 -6.46
CA LYS A 3 -10.37 14.88 -7.37
C LYS A 3 -9.79 13.50 -7.01
N PRO A 4 -10.57 12.41 -7.11
CA PRO A 4 -10.03 11.06 -7.00
C PRO A 4 -9.17 10.74 -8.23
N ILE A 5 -8.24 9.81 -8.08
CA ILE A 5 -7.45 9.28 -9.20
C ILE A 5 -8.38 8.43 -10.07
N SER A 6 -8.27 8.56 -11.39
CA SER A 6 -9.07 7.79 -12.35
C SER A 6 -8.76 6.29 -12.30
N LYS A 7 -9.75 5.48 -12.66
CA LYS A 7 -9.59 4.03 -12.88
C LYS A 7 -8.38 3.76 -13.79
N ILE A 8 -7.54 2.80 -13.40
CA ILE A 8 -6.31 2.45 -14.13
C ILE A 8 -6.63 1.44 -15.23
N GLY A 9 -7.35 0.37 -14.89
CA GLY A 9 -7.66 -0.69 -15.85
C GLY A 9 -8.35 -1.89 -15.22
N GLN A 10 -8.45 -2.96 -16.02
CA GLN A 10 -8.89 -4.28 -15.59
C GLN A 10 -7.85 -5.29 -16.05
N VAL A 11 -7.60 -6.27 -15.19
CA VAL A 11 -6.70 -7.39 -15.46
C VAL A 11 -7.47 -8.66 -15.15
N ASP A 12 -7.39 -9.64 -16.05
CA ASP A 12 -7.95 -10.96 -15.80
C ASP A 12 -6.91 -11.83 -15.09
N GLY A 13 -7.36 -12.60 -14.11
CA GLY A 13 -6.51 -13.49 -13.36
C GLY A 13 -7.27 -14.25 -12.27
N GLU A 14 -6.74 -15.41 -11.91
CA GLU A 14 -7.24 -16.23 -10.82
C GLU A 14 -6.42 -15.98 -9.54
N ILE A 15 -7.08 -16.06 -8.39
CA ILE A 15 -6.40 -15.96 -7.09
C ILE A 15 -5.81 -17.35 -6.80
N PRO A 16 -4.50 -17.46 -6.53
CA PRO A 16 -3.88 -18.75 -6.27
C PRO A 16 -4.38 -19.36 -4.96
N GLU A 17 -4.51 -20.68 -4.93
CA GLU A 17 -4.81 -21.43 -3.71
C GLU A 17 -3.57 -21.51 -2.79
N LEU A 18 -3.77 -21.27 -1.50
CA LEU A 18 -2.71 -21.26 -0.49
C LEU A 18 -2.66 -22.55 0.35
N PHE A 19 -3.55 -23.51 0.11
CA PHE A 19 -3.64 -24.76 0.87
C PHE A 19 -2.28 -25.49 0.93
N PRO A 20 -1.83 -25.97 2.11
CA PRO A 20 -2.55 -26.03 3.40
C PRO A 20 -2.36 -24.81 4.31
N ILE A 21 -1.76 -23.73 3.83
CA ILE A 21 -1.51 -22.52 4.62
C ILE A 21 -2.78 -21.68 4.67
N HIS A 22 -3.14 -21.23 5.88
CA HIS A 22 -4.25 -20.30 6.09
C HIS A 22 -3.79 -18.85 5.84
N GLU A 23 -4.60 -18.06 5.14
CA GLU A 23 -4.30 -16.68 4.75
C GLU A 23 -4.12 -15.70 5.91
N THR A 24 -4.62 -16.07 7.10
CA THR A 24 -4.53 -15.28 8.35
C THR A 24 -3.44 -15.78 9.31
N ILE A 25 -2.59 -16.74 8.91
CA ILE A 25 -1.62 -17.42 9.80
C ILE A 25 -0.69 -16.46 10.57
N SER A 26 -0.33 -15.32 9.97
CA SER A 26 0.56 -14.32 10.58
C SER A 26 -0.16 -13.16 11.27
N ILE A 27 -1.50 -13.18 11.32
CA ILE A 27 -2.29 -12.11 11.95
C ILE A 27 -2.48 -12.44 13.44
N PRO A 28 -2.10 -11.53 14.37
CA PRO A 28 -2.32 -11.74 15.79
C PRO A 28 -3.80 -11.94 16.12
N LYS A 29 -4.13 -13.06 16.77
CA LYS A 29 -5.50 -13.32 17.25
C LYS A 29 -5.83 -12.39 18.41
N LYS A 30 -6.85 -11.55 18.25
CA LYS A 30 -7.39 -10.68 19.29
C LYS A 30 -8.90 -10.86 19.37
N ASN A 31 -9.42 -11.00 20.59
CA ASN A 31 -10.86 -11.14 20.84
C ASN A 31 -11.51 -9.86 21.39
N ILE A 32 -10.69 -8.85 21.70
CA ILE A 32 -11.15 -7.55 22.20
C ILE A 32 -10.78 -6.52 21.13
N TYR A 33 -11.79 -6.04 20.42
CA TYR A 33 -11.67 -5.05 19.35
C TYR A 33 -12.96 -4.21 19.28
N LEU A 34 -12.84 -3.00 18.74
CA LEU A 34 -13.99 -2.21 18.32
C LEU A 34 -14.20 -2.45 16.82
N ASP A 35 -15.42 -2.83 16.45
CA ASP A 35 -15.82 -3.00 15.07
C ASP A 35 -16.37 -1.68 14.52
N GLU A 36 -15.47 -0.85 13.99
CA GLU A 36 -15.81 0.45 13.41
C GLU A 36 -15.00 0.75 12.14
N ASP A 37 -15.66 1.35 11.16
CA ASP A 37 -15.04 1.88 9.95
C ASP A 37 -14.59 3.32 10.19
N LEU A 38 -13.28 3.56 10.26
CA LEU A 38 -12.72 4.90 10.47
C LEU A 38 -11.98 5.40 9.23
N TYR A 39 -12.53 6.46 8.61
CA TYR A 39 -11.78 7.31 7.68
C TYR A 39 -11.44 8.63 8.37
N PRO A 40 -10.14 8.93 8.60
CA PRO A 40 -9.74 10.01 9.51
C PRO A 40 -10.00 11.41 8.93
N ILE A 41 -10.19 11.54 7.62
CA ILE A 41 -10.34 12.83 6.96
C ILE A 41 -11.83 13.16 6.84
N LYS A 42 -12.25 14.22 7.54
CA LYS A 42 -13.62 14.76 7.50
C LYS A 42 -13.82 15.86 6.44
N SER A 43 -12.77 16.24 5.71
CA SER A 43 -12.84 17.30 4.71
C SER A 43 -13.63 16.87 3.48
N SER A 44 -14.65 17.64 3.11
CA SER A 44 -15.37 17.47 1.84
C SER A 44 -14.51 17.87 0.63
N THR A 45 -13.54 18.78 0.82
CA THR A 45 -12.71 19.33 -0.26
C THR A 45 -11.46 18.49 -0.53
N TYR A 46 -10.84 17.92 0.50
CA TYR A 46 -9.61 17.14 0.37
C TYR A 46 -9.76 15.72 0.94
N GLY A 47 -10.95 15.14 0.81
CA GLY A 47 -11.29 13.83 1.35
C GLY A 47 -10.81 12.65 0.51
N ASN A 48 -10.28 12.85 -0.69
CA ASN A 48 -9.85 11.74 -1.54
C ASN A 48 -8.38 11.38 -1.23
N PRO A 49 -8.06 10.13 -0.88
CA PRO A 49 -6.68 9.69 -0.74
C PRO A 49 -6.01 9.74 -2.12
N HIS A 50 -4.81 10.31 -2.18
CA HIS A 50 -4.04 10.41 -3.42
C HIS A 50 -2.85 9.47 -3.36
N THR A 51 -1.86 9.82 -2.53
CA THR A 51 -0.69 8.99 -2.25
C THR A 51 -0.52 8.82 -0.76
N ILE A 52 -0.34 7.59 -0.29
CA ILE A 52 0.02 7.29 1.10
C ILE A 52 1.52 7.03 1.20
N PHE A 53 2.17 7.69 2.15
CA PHE A 53 3.57 7.48 2.48
C PHE A 53 3.69 6.68 3.76
N ILE A 54 4.34 5.54 3.66
CA ILE A 54 4.46 4.58 4.75
C ILE A 54 5.94 4.48 5.10
N HIS A 55 6.28 4.93 6.30
CA HIS A 55 7.58 4.64 6.87
C HIS A 55 7.62 3.19 7.39
N PHE A 56 8.74 2.52 7.15
CA PHE A 56 9.06 1.22 7.70
C PHE A 56 10.39 1.33 8.43
N SER A 57 10.38 1.05 9.73
CA SER A 57 11.59 0.83 10.52
C SER A 57 11.66 -0.64 10.91
N LYS A 58 12.86 -1.21 10.86
CA LYS A 58 13.13 -2.58 11.35
C LYS A 58 13.09 -2.66 12.88
N GLU A 59 13.32 -1.54 13.57
CA GLU A 59 13.20 -1.48 15.03
C GLU A 59 11.72 -1.55 15.46
N ASP A 60 10.85 -0.83 14.76
CA ASP A 60 9.43 -0.70 15.12
C ASP A 60 8.57 -1.85 14.61
N VAL A 61 8.99 -2.52 13.53
CA VAL A 61 8.18 -3.51 12.82
C VAL A 61 8.83 -4.88 12.85
N GLN A 62 8.30 -5.75 13.70
CA GLN A 62 8.77 -7.12 13.88
C GLN A 62 7.69 -8.15 13.55
N ASN A 63 8.11 -9.35 13.17
CA ASN A 63 7.21 -10.50 13.03
C ASN A 63 6.95 -11.11 14.42
N LEU A 64 5.85 -11.86 14.55
CA LEU A 64 5.43 -12.49 15.81
C LEU A 64 6.52 -13.37 16.46
N HIS A 65 7.36 -14.00 15.62
CA HIS A 65 8.44 -14.89 16.07
C HIS A 65 9.82 -14.22 16.01
N GLU A 66 9.87 -12.88 16.12
CA GLU A 66 11.11 -12.08 16.11
C GLU A 66 11.97 -12.27 14.84
N THR A 67 11.40 -12.87 13.80
CA THR A 67 12.08 -13.05 12.52
C THR A 67 12.13 -11.72 11.76
N PRO A 68 13.23 -11.45 11.03
CA PRO A 68 13.31 -10.26 10.19
C PRO A 68 12.19 -10.21 9.16
N VAL A 69 11.71 -9.00 8.88
CA VAL A 69 10.72 -8.77 7.83
C VAL A 69 11.36 -9.08 6.47
N THR A 70 10.75 -9.98 5.71
CA THR A 70 11.21 -10.34 4.38
C THR A 70 10.86 -9.27 3.35
N PRO A 71 11.55 -9.20 2.19
CA PRO A 71 11.18 -8.27 1.12
C PRO A 71 9.73 -8.41 0.67
N ASN A 72 9.21 -9.65 0.60
CA ASN A 72 7.81 -9.87 0.24
C ASN A 72 6.85 -9.37 1.32
N GLN A 73 7.17 -9.58 2.60
CA GLN A 73 6.36 -9.02 3.70
C GLN A 73 6.36 -7.48 3.68
N PHE A 74 7.49 -6.86 3.36
CA PHE A 74 7.59 -5.41 3.16
C PHE A 74 6.64 -4.95 2.04
N LYS A 75 6.68 -5.58 0.87
CA LYS A 75 5.79 -5.29 -0.27
C LYS A 75 4.30 -5.52 0.08
N SER A 76 3.96 -6.66 0.69
CA SER A 76 2.57 -6.99 1.06
C SER A 76 1.97 -6.03 2.08
N ARG A 77 2.77 -5.50 3.03
CA ARG A 77 2.31 -4.47 3.98
C ARG A 77 1.93 -3.17 3.27
N ASN A 78 2.64 -2.83 2.19
CA ASN A 78 2.32 -1.65 1.39
C ASN A 78 0.97 -1.80 0.69
N MET A 79 0.71 -2.97 0.08
CA MET A 79 -0.57 -3.33 -0.52
C MET A 79 -1.71 -3.28 0.50
N LEU A 80 -1.54 -3.93 1.67
CA LEU A 80 -2.60 -4.02 2.68
C LEU A 80 -2.98 -2.63 3.22
N LYS A 81 -2.00 -1.76 3.46
CA LYS A 81 -2.27 -0.37 3.89
C LYS A 81 -2.99 0.44 2.81
N ALA A 82 -2.65 0.24 1.54
CA ALA A 82 -3.36 0.88 0.43
C ALA A 82 -4.81 0.40 0.35
N PHE A 83 -5.04 -0.90 0.50
CA PHE A 83 -6.38 -1.49 0.61
C PHE A 83 -7.17 -0.87 1.77
N THR A 84 -6.61 -0.79 2.98
CA THR A 84 -7.29 -0.21 4.15
C THR A 84 -7.72 1.24 3.91
N VAL A 85 -6.87 2.04 3.28
CA VAL A 85 -7.19 3.45 2.98
C VAL A 85 -8.27 3.57 1.90
N ALA A 86 -8.21 2.73 0.86
CA ALA A 86 -9.24 2.70 -0.17
C ALA A 86 -10.59 2.22 0.40
N ALA A 87 -10.58 1.17 1.22
CA ALA A 87 -11.77 0.56 1.81
C ALA A 87 -12.45 1.49 2.82
N SER A 88 -11.68 2.11 3.71
CA SER A 88 -12.22 3.11 4.65
C SER A 88 -12.83 4.31 3.93
N ARG A 89 -12.22 4.79 2.83
CA ARG A 89 -12.81 5.84 2.00
C ARG A 89 -14.09 5.37 1.30
N ALA A 90 -14.11 4.14 0.77
CA ALA A 90 -15.30 3.57 0.16
C ALA A 90 -16.47 3.46 1.15
N ARG A 91 -16.21 2.95 2.36
CA ARG A 91 -17.18 2.90 3.46
C ARG A 91 -17.70 4.28 3.84
N GLN A 92 -16.82 5.28 3.88
CA GLN A 92 -17.24 6.67 4.16
C GLN A 92 -18.14 7.25 3.05
N LEU A 93 -17.87 6.94 1.79
CA LEU A 93 -18.61 7.50 0.64
C LEU A 93 -19.94 6.78 0.38
N TYR A 94 -19.95 5.46 0.49
CA TYR A 94 -21.03 4.61 0.02
C TYR A 94 -21.70 3.79 1.12
N GLY A 95 -21.16 3.81 2.35
CA GLY A 95 -21.65 2.96 3.44
C GLY A 95 -21.33 1.48 3.23
N GLN A 96 -22.25 0.62 3.67
CA GLN A 96 -22.10 -0.84 3.64
C GLN A 96 -22.45 -1.45 2.26
N VAL A 97 -21.75 -1.01 1.21
CA VAL A 97 -21.84 -1.61 -0.14
C VAL A 97 -20.85 -2.76 -0.31
N GLN A 98 -21.20 -3.71 -1.18
CA GLN A 98 -20.28 -4.77 -1.63
C GLN A 98 -19.51 -4.27 -2.86
N ASP A 99 -20.15 -4.23 -4.03
CA ASP A 99 -19.55 -3.66 -5.23
C ASP A 99 -19.63 -2.14 -5.24
N LEU A 100 -18.55 -1.49 -5.66
CA LEU A 100 -18.48 -0.04 -5.67
C LEU A 100 -19.10 0.52 -6.96
N PRO A 101 -19.94 1.57 -6.87
CA PRO A 101 -20.44 2.26 -8.06
C PRO A 101 -19.31 2.86 -8.91
N GLU A 102 -18.27 3.37 -8.23
CA GLU A 102 -17.07 3.92 -8.83
C GLU A 102 -15.84 3.37 -8.08
N PRO A 103 -14.79 2.94 -8.80
CA PRO A 103 -13.61 2.39 -8.17
C PRO A 103 -12.79 3.47 -7.46
N ILE A 104 -12.13 3.09 -6.37
CA ILE A 104 -11.23 3.98 -5.63
C ILE A 104 -9.78 3.56 -5.89
N VAL A 105 -8.99 4.48 -6.44
CA VAL A 105 -7.56 4.28 -6.69
C VAL A 105 -6.74 5.04 -5.66
N VAL A 106 -5.78 4.34 -5.05
CA VAL A 106 -4.84 4.88 -4.07
C VAL A 106 -3.42 4.53 -4.47
N GLN A 107 -2.55 5.54 -4.55
CA GLN A 107 -1.12 5.31 -4.70
C GLN A 107 -0.48 5.09 -3.33
N SER A 108 0.56 4.26 -3.28
CA SER A 108 1.20 3.87 -2.05
C SER A 108 2.71 3.81 -2.23
N ILE A 109 3.43 4.39 -1.28
CA ILE A 109 4.89 4.40 -1.25
C ILE A 109 5.31 3.93 0.13
N GLN A 110 6.14 2.89 0.19
CA GLN A 110 6.75 2.43 1.44
C GLN A 110 8.26 2.56 1.38
N THR A 111 8.85 3.08 2.45
CA THR A 111 10.31 3.29 2.52
C THR A 111 10.86 3.17 3.93
N ASP A 112 12.11 2.69 4.01
CA ASP A 112 12.95 2.72 5.22
C ASP A 112 13.96 3.89 5.22
N GLY A 113 13.81 4.83 4.29
CA GLY A 113 14.73 5.95 4.08
C GLY A 113 15.81 5.69 3.03
N LYS A 114 16.07 4.40 2.69
CA LYS A 114 16.99 4.02 1.61
C LYS A 114 16.26 3.30 0.48
N SER A 115 15.54 2.24 0.78
CA SER A 115 14.77 1.45 -0.17
C SER A 115 13.36 2.00 -0.31
N PHE A 116 12.84 2.03 -1.54
CA PHE A 116 11.50 2.51 -1.88
C PHE A 116 10.74 1.43 -2.64
N HIS A 117 9.50 1.21 -2.23
CA HIS A 117 8.55 0.38 -2.97
C HIS A 117 7.32 1.22 -3.32
N PHE A 118 6.88 1.07 -4.57
CA PHE A 118 5.82 1.85 -5.18
C PHE A 118 4.70 0.92 -5.62
N GLY A 119 3.48 1.28 -5.28
CA GLY A 119 2.31 0.55 -5.73
C GLY A 119 1.06 1.41 -5.94
N LEU A 120 0.13 0.85 -6.69
CA LEU A 120 -1.17 1.43 -7.02
C LEU A 120 -2.23 0.39 -6.71
N PHE A 121 -3.14 0.73 -5.79
CA PHE A 121 -4.26 -0.12 -5.44
C PHE A 121 -5.53 0.43 -6.06
N GLN A 122 -6.25 -0.41 -6.82
CA GLN A 122 -7.58 -0.09 -7.34
C GLN A 122 -8.60 -0.99 -6.65
N LEU A 123 -9.42 -0.37 -5.80
CA LEU A 123 -10.53 -1.00 -5.13
C LEU A 123 -11.76 -0.91 -6.03
N ASN A 124 -12.28 -2.06 -6.45
CA ASN A 124 -13.49 -2.19 -7.25
C ASN A 124 -14.64 -2.82 -6.43
N THR A 125 -14.32 -3.69 -5.46
CA THR A 125 -15.30 -4.37 -4.62
C THR A 125 -14.80 -4.55 -3.18
N LEU A 126 -15.75 -4.55 -2.25
CA LEU A 126 -15.60 -4.96 -0.85
C LEU A 126 -16.19 -6.37 -0.60
N ASN A 127 -16.69 -7.06 -1.63
CA ASN A 127 -16.98 -8.48 -1.55
C ASN A 127 -15.67 -9.27 -1.58
N LEU A 128 -15.14 -9.59 -0.39
CA LEU A 128 -13.88 -10.33 -0.25
C LEU A 128 -14.07 -11.85 -0.17
N GLU A 129 -15.32 -12.34 -0.08
CA GLU A 129 -15.65 -13.76 0.00
C GLU A 129 -15.85 -14.40 -1.39
N GLY A 130 -16.03 -13.57 -2.43
CA GLY A 130 -16.20 -14.03 -3.80
C GLY A 130 -14.88 -14.51 -4.42
N LEU A 131 -14.81 -15.81 -4.75
CA LEU A 131 -13.75 -16.35 -5.62
C LEU A 131 -13.96 -15.94 -7.10
N ASP A 132 -15.22 -15.72 -7.46
CA ASP A 132 -15.68 -15.32 -8.78
C ASP A 132 -16.21 -13.88 -8.79
N GLY A 133 -16.14 -13.22 -9.94
CA GLY A 133 -16.71 -11.88 -10.15
C GLY A 133 -15.67 -10.75 -10.18
N LEU A 134 -16.08 -9.56 -9.75
CA LEU A 134 -15.27 -8.35 -9.77
C LEU A 134 -14.11 -8.45 -8.78
N LYS A 135 -12.88 -8.12 -9.20
CA LYS A 135 -11.67 -8.23 -8.37
C LYS A 135 -11.03 -6.88 -8.14
N ASN A 136 -10.27 -6.78 -7.05
CA ASN A 136 -9.40 -5.63 -6.77
C ASN A 136 -8.04 -5.83 -7.45
N TYR A 137 -7.35 -4.73 -7.77
CA TYR A 137 -6.07 -4.79 -8.48
C TYR A 137 -4.95 -4.12 -7.69
N TRP A 138 -3.79 -4.79 -7.69
CA TRP A 138 -2.54 -4.27 -7.15
C TRP A 138 -1.49 -4.23 -8.26
N PHE A 139 -1.05 -3.03 -8.61
CA PHE A 139 0.07 -2.81 -9.51
C PHE A 139 1.26 -2.36 -8.69
N GLN A 140 2.45 -2.90 -8.96
CA GLN A 140 3.65 -2.55 -8.20
C GLN A 140 4.88 -2.53 -9.10
N LEU A 141 5.87 -1.77 -8.66
CA LEU A 141 7.23 -1.82 -9.21
C LEU A 141 8.13 -2.66 -8.30
N GLU A 142 9.23 -3.14 -8.87
CA GLU A 142 10.31 -3.67 -8.05
C GLU A 142 10.86 -2.58 -7.11
N SER A 143 11.28 -3.01 -5.93
CA SER A 143 11.85 -2.08 -4.94
C SER A 143 13.17 -1.53 -5.46
N MET A 144 13.41 -0.24 -5.20
CA MET A 144 14.58 0.48 -5.65
C MET A 144 15.26 1.17 -4.48
N ASP A 145 16.59 1.08 -4.41
CA ASP A 145 17.37 1.88 -3.47
C ASP A 145 17.60 3.28 -4.05
N LEU A 146 17.45 4.29 -3.20
CA LEU A 146 17.72 5.69 -3.52
C LEU A 146 19.23 5.97 -3.67
N PHE A 147 20.04 5.24 -2.92
CA PHE A 147 21.50 5.30 -2.94
C PHE A 147 22.05 3.95 -2.48
N ASN A 148 23.30 3.64 -2.81
CA ASN A 148 23.96 2.42 -2.33
C ASN A 148 24.53 2.62 -0.93
N ASP A 149 25.25 3.73 -0.74
CA ASP A 149 25.92 4.06 0.51
C ASP A 149 25.87 5.57 0.79
N CYS A 150 25.72 5.94 2.06
CA CYS A 150 25.67 7.33 2.52
C CYS A 150 26.34 7.40 3.89
N GLY A 151 27.43 8.13 4.00
CA GLY A 151 28.21 8.19 5.23
C GLY A 151 29.48 9.03 5.09
N VAL A 152 30.46 8.78 5.95
CA VAL A 152 31.76 9.47 5.91
C VAL A 152 32.83 8.47 5.50
N LYS A 153 33.49 8.70 4.35
CA LYS A 153 34.64 7.93 3.88
C LYS A 153 35.88 8.81 3.88
N HIS A 154 36.95 8.35 4.51
CA HIS A 154 38.21 9.10 4.65
C HIS A 154 38.01 10.54 5.17
N GLY A 155 37.12 10.71 6.16
CA GLY A 155 36.80 12.03 6.74
C GLY A 155 35.96 12.95 5.85
N LYS A 156 35.42 12.47 4.72
CA LYS A 156 34.57 13.24 3.81
C LYS A 156 33.16 12.65 3.73
N PRO A 157 32.10 13.47 3.89
CA PRO A 157 30.74 13.06 3.59
C PRO A 157 30.65 12.58 2.14
N THR A 158 30.15 11.37 1.96
CA THR A 158 30.14 10.65 0.68
C THR A 158 28.77 10.01 0.48
N LEU A 159 28.21 10.20 -0.72
CA LEU A 159 27.00 9.55 -1.21
C LEU A 159 27.35 8.80 -2.49
N GLU A 160 27.12 7.50 -2.51
CA GLU A 160 27.45 6.63 -3.63
C GLU A 160 26.22 5.95 -4.21
N GLY A 161 26.22 5.76 -5.53
CA GLY A 161 25.16 5.03 -6.22
C GLY A 161 23.79 5.71 -6.17
N TYR A 162 23.74 7.04 -6.15
CA TYR A 162 22.47 7.78 -6.17
C TYR A 162 21.62 7.40 -7.39
N ASN A 163 20.40 6.95 -7.13
CA ASN A 163 19.44 6.53 -8.13
C ASN A 163 18.35 7.59 -8.31
N LYS A 164 18.50 8.42 -9.35
CA LYS A 164 17.54 9.47 -9.70
C LYS A 164 16.16 8.96 -10.08
N ASP A 165 16.03 7.68 -10.47
CA ASP A 165 14.75 7.13 -10.91
C ASP A 165 13.74 7.05 -9.76
N VAL A 166 14.20 6.91 -8.52
CA VAL A 166 13.34 6.98 -7.33
C VAL A 166 12.62 8.33 -7.29
N PHE A 167 13.34 9.44 -7.43
CA PHE A 167 12.75 10.78 -7.46
C PHE A 167 11.89 11.03 -8.72
N ARG A 168 12.27 10.45 -9.86
CA ARG A 168 11.45 10.52 -11.07
C ARG A 168 10.08 9.87 -10.86
N ILE A 169 10.05 8.70 -10.24
CA ILE A 169 8.79 7.98 -9.93
C ILE A 169 8.00 8.73 -8.86
N LEU A 170 8.65 9.23 -7.80
CA LEU A 170 8.00 10.09 -6.79
C LEU A 170 7.31 11.30 -7.42
N ASN A 171 8.00 11.98 -8.34
CA ASN A 171 7.43 13.12 -9.06
C ASN A 171 6.27 12.70 -9.98
N ALA A 172 6.34 11.53 -10.61
CA ALA A 172 5.24 11.00 -11.42
C ALA A 172 4.00 10.68 -10.55
N PHE A 173 4.20 10.06 -9.39
CA PHE A 173 3.14 9.79 -8.42
C PHE A 173 2.48 11.11 -7.97
N TYR A 174 3.30 12.07 -7.53
CA TYR A 174 2.82 13.37 -7.04
C TYR A 174 1.98 14.14 -8.07
N ASN A 175 2.40 14.16 -9.34
CA ASN A 175 1.71 14.92 -10.39
C ASN A 175 0.54 14.18 -11.03
N ASN A 176 0.28 12.92 -10.65
CA ASN A 176 -0.81 12.15 -11.23
C ASN A 176 -2.17 12.62 -10.65
N CYS A 177 -2.92 13.45 -11.36
CA CYS A 177 -4.19 14.01 -10.90
C CYS A 177 -5.33 13.76 -11.87
#